data_AF-A0A9Q0W587-F1
#
_entry.id   AF-A0A9Q0W587-F1
#
_cell.length_a   1.000
_cell.length_b   1.000
_cell.length_c   1.000
_cell.angle_alpha   90.00
_cell.angle_beta   90.00
_cell.angle_gamma   90.00
#
_symmetry.space_group_name_H-M   'P 1'
#
loop_
_entity.id
_entity.type
_entity.pdbx_description
1 polymer ?
#
loop_
_entity_poly.entity_id
_entity_poly.type
_entity_poly.pdbx_seq_one_letter_code
_entity_poly.pdbx_strand_id
1 'polypeptide(L)'
;MRYEVFQNVCTKHQIEVLLIAHHADDQAELFILRLSRNSGVLGLAGMAFTSQMFSKSTHLYGEGSKNKGILIVRPLLDFSKEVMYKVCQESGQDWVEDPTNQSTVYARNRIRMSLGNLSSYTFQSEVQGVISACRRTRAYVDQICNNLINQAVTIIDHGYAIIDLEILNPSKVTDICLSKFVALTLQYVSQRNKPIRGSTSKLLLHYIRTVPCKTSFTAAGCYLCPAPRSRGTKILVCCSVNCPQNSKIELICPRINGEQKQNFPTELEQFIADGKSYSNHFVPDASDVHFFRCI
;
A
#
# COMPACT_ATOMS: atom_id res chain seq x y z
N MET A 1 -16.18 0.60 7.30
CA MET A 1 -17.38 1.33 6.83
C MET A 1 -17.10 2.25 5.64
N ARG A 2 -16.51 3.45 5.76
CA ARG A 2 -16.35 4.40 4.62
C ARG A 2 -15.66 3.80 3.37
N TYR A 3 -14.46 3.26 3.53
CA TYR A 3 -13.72 2.68 2.40
C TYR A 3 -14.38 1.42 1.82
N GLU A 4 -15.16 0.69 2.62
CA GLU A 4 -15.93 -0.46 2.11
C GLU A 4 -17.09 0.01 1.22
N VAL A 5 -17.75 1.11 1.58
CA VAL A 5 -18.77 1.74 0.73
C VAL A 5 -18.13 2.23 -0.58
N PHE A 6 -17.00 2.94 -0.51
CA PHE A 6 -16.27 3.37 -1.72
C PHE A 6 -15.88 2.20 -2.61
N GLN A 7 -15.34 1.13 -2.02
CA GLN A 7 -14.95 -0.08 -2.75
C GLN A 7 -16.16 -0.73 -3.44
N ASN A 8 -17.31 -0.84 -2.75
CA ASN A 8 -18.54 -1.40 -3.33
C ASN A 8 -19.04 -0.58 -4.51
N VAL A 9 -19.06 0.75 -4.37
CA VAL A 9 -19.44 1.66 -5.47
C VAL A 9 -18.47 1.53 -6.64
N CYS A 10 -17.16 1.55 -6.37
CA CYS A 10 -16.15 1.42 -7.43
C CYS A 10 -16.27 0.08 -8.16
N THR A 11 -16.49 -1.02 -7.43
CA THR A 11 -16.67 -2.35 -8.03
C THR A 11 -17.93 -2.39 -8.88
N LYS A 12 -19.06 -1.88 -8.36
CA LYS A 12 -20.35 -1.85 -9.08
C LYS A 12 -20.28 -1.04 -10.38
N HIS A 13 -19.54 0.05 -10.38
CA HIS A 13 -19.43 0.97 -11.51
C HIS A 13 -18.15 0.79 -12.34
N GLN A 14 -17.37 -0.27 -12.10
CA GLN A 14 -16.10 -0.54 -12.79
C GLN A 14 -15.11 0.64 -12.73
N ILE A 15 -15.10 1.38 -11.62
CA ILE A 15 -14.18 2.49 -11.39
C ILE A 15 -12.83 1.91 -10.96
N GLU A 16 -11.82 2.11 -11.78
CA GLU A 16 -10.45 1.64 -11.50
C GLU A 16 -9.66 2.63 -10.63
N VAL A 17 -10.06 3.91 -10.59
CA VAL A 17 -9.32 4.99 -9.93
C VAL A 17 -10.24 5.84 -9.04
N LEU A 18 -9.88 5.96 -7.76
CA LEU A 18 -10.57 6.75 -6.76
C LEU A 18 -9.70 7.93 -6.31
N LEU A 19 -10.13 9.15 -6.63
CA LEU A 19 -9.50 10.36 -6.14
C LEU A 19 -10.00 10.70 -4.73
N ILE A 20 -9.09 11.03 -3.81
CA ILE A 20 -9.44 11.46 -2.46
C ILE A 20 -8.74 12.78 -2.14
N ALA A 21 -9.52 13.75 -1.66
CA ALA A 21 -9.08 15.09 -1.28
C ALA A 21 -8.34 15.12 0.09
N HIS A 22 -7.38 14.22 0.31
CA HIS A 22 -6.49 14.35 1.47
C HIS A 22 -5.47 15.45 1.21
N HIS A 23 -5.16 16.23 2.25
CA HIS A 23 -4.32 17.42 2.15
C HIS A 23 -3.11 17.41 3.11
N ALA A 24 -2.31 18.48 3.12
CA ALA A 24 -1.08 18.57 3.90
C ALA A 24 -1.33 18.50 5.42
N ASP A 25 -2.44 19.03 5.91
CA ASP A 25 -2.76 18.98 7.34
C ASP A 25 -3.21 17.58 7.76
N ASP A 26 -3.89 16.84 6.88
CA ASP A 26 -4.18 15.41 7.09
C ASP A 26 -2.89 14.58 7.26
N GLN A 27 -1.82 14.98 6.56
CA GLN A 27 -0.51 14.36 6.68
C GLN A 27 0.14 14.67 8.03
N ALA A 28 0.07 15.94 8.48
CA ALA A 28 0.55 16.33 9.80
C ALA A 28 -0.19 15.59 10.92
N GLU A 29 -1.52 15.52 10.85
CA GLU A 29 -2.35 14.76 11.79
C GLU A 29 -1.96 13.28 11.83
N LEU A 30 -1.79 12.66 10.66
CA LEU A 30 -1.40 11.26 10.57
C LEU A 30 0.02 11.03 11.07
N PHE A 31 0.94 11.96 10.81
CA PHE A 31 2.31 11.92 11.31
C PHE A 31 2.33 11.90 12.84
N ILE A 32 1.68 12.86 13.50
CA ILE A 32 1.60 12.92 14.97
C ILE A 32 0.91 11.67 15.54
N LEU A 33 -0.18 11.21 14.89
CA LEU A 33 -0.87 9.99 15.30
C LEU A 33 0.03 8.75 15.22
N ARG A 34 0.86 8.65 14.18
CA ARG A 34 1.80 7.53 14.01
C ARG A 34 3.03 7.65 14.92
N LEU A 35 3.48 8.87 15.17
CA LEU A 35 4.55 9.18 16.11
C LEU A 35 4.15 8.76 17.54
N SER A 36 2.95 9.13 17.99
CA SER A 36 2.41 8.70 19.30
C SER A 36 2.28 7.18 19.47
N ARG A 37 2.34 6.43 18.36
CA ARG A 37 2.29 4.96 18.32
C ARG A 37 3.63 4.31 18.00
N ASN A 38 4.74 5.05 18.14
CA ASN A 38 6.09 4.58 17.90
C ASN A 38 6.28 3.97 16.50
N SER A 39 5.67 4.58 15.47
CA SER A 39 5.87 4.14 14.10
C SER A 39 7.30 4.44 13.64
N GLY A 40 7.91 3.51 12.90
CA GLY A 40 9.21 3.74 12.25
C GLY A 40 9.11 4.69 11.05
N VAL A 41 10.25 5.02 10.45
CA VAL A 41 10.39 6.00 9.36
C VAL A 41 9.42 5.77 8.18
N LEU A 42 9.21 4.52 7.76
CA LEU A 42 8.27 4.19 6.68
C LEU A 42 6.81 4.51 7.04
N GLY A 43 6.46 4.39 8.32
CA GLY A 43 5.16 4.79 8.85
C GLY A 43 5.07 6.31 9.00
N LEU A 44 6.12 6.97 9.47
CA LEU A 44 6.16 8.42 9.62
C LEU A 44 6.11 9.18 8.29
N ALA A 45 6.45 8.53 7.17
CA ALA A 45 6.26 9.07 5.81
C ALA A 45 4.80 9.39 5.43
N GLY A 46 3.83 9.12 6.32
CA GLY A 46 2.44 9.51 6.14
C GLY A 46 1.72 8.70 5.06
N MET A 47 0.71 9.29 4.42
CA MET A 47 0.04 8.70 3.26
C MET A 47 0.94 8.80 2.04
N ALA A 48 0.82 7.83 1.13
CA ALA A 48 1.45 7.92 -0.19
C ALA A 48 0.51 8.66 -1.16
N PHE A 49 1.08 9.29 -2.18
CA PHE A 49 0.31 9.95 -3.24
C PHE A 49 -0.62 8.95 -3.94
N THR A 50 -0.09 7.79 -4.32
CA THR A 50 -0.83 6.64 -4.83
C THR A 50 -0.82 5.48 -3.83
N SER A 51 -1.89 4.69 -3.80
CA SER A 51 -1.97 3.43 -3.04
C SER A 51 -3.04 2.52 -3.58
N GLN A 52 -2.89 1.20 -3.47
CA GLN A 52 -3.89 0.24 -3.96
C GLN A 52 -4.85 -0.21 -2.86
N MET A 53 -6.14 -0.31 -3.20
CA MET A 53 -7.19 -0.89 -2.38
C MET A 53 -7.68 -2.19 -2.99
N PHE A 54 -7.40 -3.30 -2.31
CA PHE A 54 -7.81 -4.62 -2.74
C PHE A 54 -9.22 -4.95 -2.25
N SER A 55 -9.97 -5.67 -3.09
CA SER A 55 -11.33 -6.04 -2.74
C SER A 55 -11.34 -7.13 -1.68
N LYS A 56 -12.07 -6.92 -0.57
CA LYS A 56 -12.37 -7.99 0.40
C LYS A 56 -13.32 -9.06 -0.16
N SER A 57 -14.02 -8.77 -1.25
CA SER A 57 -14.97 -9.73 -1.84
C SER A 57 -14.20 -10.75 -2.67
N THR A 58 -13.90 -11.88 -2.04
CA THR A 58 -13.46 -13.12 -2.69
C THR A 58 -14.61 -13.82 -3.46
N HIS A 59 -15.78 -13.18 -3.55
CA HIS A 59 -16.88 -13.65 -4.38
C HIS A 59 -16.82 -12.91 -5.70
N LEU A 60 -16.21 -13.55 -6.69
CA LEU A 60 -16.59 -13.55 -8.10
C LEU A 60 -15.63 -14.51 -8.82
N TYR A 61 -15.76 -15.81 -8.50
CA TYR A 61 -15.43 -16.87 -9.45
C TYR A 61 -16.49 -16.82 -10.55
N GLY A 62 -16.35 -15.82 -11.43
CA GLY A 62 -17.04 -15.73 -12.69
C GLY A 62 -15.96 -15.48 -13.74
N GLU A 63 -15.95 -16.29 -14.79
CA GLU A 63 -15.04 -16.16 -15.92
C GLU A 63 -14.90 -14.69 -16.34
N GLY A 64 -13.69 -14.14 -16.19
CA GLY A 64 -13.34 -12.81 -16.71
C GLY A 64 -13.06 -11.70 -15.68
N SER A 65 -13.42 -11.85 -14.39
CA SER A 65 -13.11 -10.79 -13.41
C SER A 65 -11.67 -10.89 -12.92
N LYS A 66 -10.72 -10.29 -13.65
CA LYS A 66 -9.39 -9.98 -13.14
C LYS A 66 -9.56 -9.26 -11.79
N ASN A 67 -9.05 -9.82 -10.70
CA ASN A 67 -9.02 -9.16 -9.38
C ASN A 67 -8.17 -7.87 -9.47
N LYS A 68 -8.75 -6.80 -10.00
CA LYS A 68 -8.09 -5.50 -10.11
C LYS A 68 -8.34 -4.73 -8.82
N GLY A 69 -7.27 -4.42 -8.09
CA GLY A 69 -7.34 -3.46 -6.98
C GLY A 69 -7.67 -2.07 -7.51
N ILE A 70 -8.41 -1.28 -6.74
CA ILE A 70 -8.74 0.12 -7.06
C ILE A 70 -7.53 0.99 -6.71
N LEU A 71 -7.08 1.83 -7.65
CA LEU A 71 -6.01 2.78 -7.42
C LEU A 71 -6.57 4.01 -6.69
N ILE A 72 -6.07 4.28 -5.49
CA ILE A 72 -6.38 5.51 -4.75
C ILE A 72 -5.30 6.55 -5.06
N VAL A 73 -5.71 7.73 -5.53
CA VAL A 73 -4.84 8.88 -5.78
C VAL A 73 -5.24 10.03 -4.86
N ARG A 74 -4.25 10.76 -4.34
CA ARG A 74 -4.44 11.90 -3.42
C ARG A 74 -3.77 13.16 -4.00
N PRO A 75 -4.42 13.86 -4.95
CA PRO A 75 -3.80 14.99 -5.64
C PRO A 75 -3.47 16.17 -4.72
N LEU A 76 -4.26 16.37 -3.65
CA LEU A 76 -4.18 17.57 -2.81
C LEU A 76 -3.17 17.44 -1.66
N LEU A 77 -2.37 16.38 -1.62
CA LEU A 77 -1.64 15.93 -0.43
C LEU A 77 -0.58 16.90 0.08
N ASP A 78 -0.13 17.82 -0.77
CA ASP A 78 0.88 18.83 -0.46
C ASP A 78 0.29 20.26 -0.38
N PHE A 79 -1.03 20.40 -0.51
CA PHE A 79 -1.74 21.68 -0.35
C PHE A 79 -2.29 21.81 1.06
N SER A 80 -2.22 23.00 1.67
CA SER A 80 -2.83 23.24 2.98
C SER A 80 -4.34 23.44 2.86
N LYS A 81 -5.07 23.22 3.96
CA LYS A 81 -6.50 23.49 4.03
C LYS A 81 -6.83 24.96 3.78
N GLU A 82 -5.96 25.87 4.20
CA GLU A 82 -6.10 27.31 3.96
C GLU A 82 -6.09 27.64 2.45
N VAL A 83 -5.18 27.03 1.69
CA VAL A 83 -5.14 27.19 0.23
C VAL A 83 -6.43 26.67 -0.41
N MET A 84 -6.93 25.52 0.05
CA MET A 84 -8.20 24.99 -0.46
C MET A 84 -9.38 25.92 -0.18
N TYR A 85 -9.48 26.48 1.03
CA TYR A 85 -10.55 27.45 1.35
C TYR A 85 -10.45 28.71 0.49
N LYS A 86 -9.23 29.21 0.25
CA LYS A 86 -9.01 30.37 -0.62
C LYS A 86 -9.50 30.10 -2.03
N VAL A 87 -9.21 28.92 -2.58
CA VAL A 87 -9.70 28.51 -3.91
C VAL A 87 -11.23 28.43 -3.94
N CYS A 88 -11.87 27.86 -2.91
CA CYS A 88 -13.34 27.82 -2.83
C CYS A 88 -13.95 29.23 -2.76
N GLN A 89 -13.35 30.13 -1.97
CA GLN A 89 -13.82 31.51 -1.85
C GLN A 89 -13.67 32.29 -3.16
N GLU A 90 -12.50 32.20 -3.81
CA GLU A 90 -12.22 32.87 -5.09
C GLU A 90 -13.10 32.34 -6.23
N SER A 91 -13.51 31.06 -6.16
CA SER A 91 -14.43 30.46 -7.13
C SER A 91 -15.91 30.64 -6.78
N GLY A 92 -16.23 31.28 -5.66
CA GLY A 92 -17.62 31.42 -5.18
C GLY A 92 -18.30 30.07 -4.88
N GLN A 93 -17.51 29.04 -4.54
CA GLN A 93 -17.99 27.69 -4.26
C GLN A 93 -18.24 27.51 -2.77
N ASP A 94 -19.50 27.26 -2.42
CA ASP A 94 -19.88 26.90 -1.06
C ASP A 94 -19.40 25.49 -0.69
N TRP A 95 -19.11 25.29 0.60
CA TRP A 95 -18.73 23.99 1.17
C TRP A 95 -19.56 23.66 2.42
N VAL A 96 -19.62 22.37 2.75
CA VAL A 96 -20.28 21.86 3.96
C VAL A 96 -19.23 21.32 4.92
N GLU A 97 -19.33 21.72 6.18
CA GLU A 97 -18.51 21.15 7.25
C GLU A 97 -19.27 20.07 8.01
N ASP A 98 -18.65 18.90 8.14
CA ASP A 98 -19.19 17.81 8.96
C ASP A 98 -19.15 18.20 10.45
N PRO A 99 -20.30 18.25 11.17
CA PRO A 99 -20.35 18.59 12.59
C PRO A 99 -19.47 17.70 13.48
N THR A 100 -19.21 16.46 13.05
CA THR A 100 -18.37 15.53 13.80
C THR A 100 -16.89 15.94 13.84
N ASN A 101 -16.46 16.89 13.00
CA ASN A 101 -15.10 17.43 13.02
C ASN A 101 -14.73 18.10 14.35
N GLN A 102 -15.73 18.60 15.09
CA GLN A 102 -15.54 19.24 16.41
C GLN A 102 -15.55 18.23 17.57
N SER A 103 -15.85 16.95 17.30
CA SER A 103 -15.91 15.93 18.34
C SER A 103 -14.52 15.59 18.88
N THR A 104 -14.33 15.72 20.20
CA THR A 104 -13.08 15.33 20.88
C THR A 104 -12.95 13.83 21.13
N VAL A 105 -13.98 13.04 20.79
CA VAL A 105 -13.97 11.58 20.95
C VAL A 105 -12.86 10.94 20.11
N TYR A 106 -12.67 11.43 18.88
CA TYR A 106 -11.71 10.88 17.95
C TYR A 106 -10.31 11.45 18.17
N ALA A 107 -9.31 10.57 18.32
CA ALA A 107 -7.91 10.97 18.53
C ALA A 107 -7.39 11.93 17.45
N ARG A 108 -7.83 11.74 16.20
CA ARG A 108 -7.44 12.59 15.08
C ARG A 108 -7.96 14.02 15.22
N ASN A 109 -9.21 14.20 15.67
CA ASN A 109 -9.78 15.52 15.92
C ASN A 109 -9.08 16.23 17.08
N ARG A 110 -8.73 15.50 18.16
CA ARG A 110 -7.92 16.06 19.25
C ARG A 110 -6.56 16.55 18.75
N ILE A 111 -5.87 15.74 17.94
CA ILE A 111 -4.59 16.12 17.31
C ILE A 111 -4.77 17.37 16.45
N ARG A 112 -5.81 17.44 15.61
CA ARG A 112 -6.12 18.61 14.78
C ARG A 112 -6.28 19.88 15.61
N MET A 113 -7.08 19.81 16.68
CA MET A 113 -7.30 20.95 17.59
C MET A 113 -5.98 21.39 18.26
N SER A 114 -5.19 20.44 18.76
CA SER A 114 -3.90 20.74 19.36
C SER A 114 -2.92 21.34 18.36
N LEU A 115 -2.87 20.82 17.12
CA LEU A 115 -2.03 21.37 16.06
C LEU A 115 -2.43 22.80 15.72
N GLY A 116 -3.72 23.09 15.56
CA GLY A 116 -4.20 24.44 15.28
C GLY A 116 -3.84 25.45 16.38
N ASN A 117 -3.85 25.04 17.65
CA ASN A 117 -3.49 25.91 18.77
C ASN A 117 -1.98 26.14 18.91
N LEU A 118 -1.14 25.20 18.45
CA LEU A 118 0.32 25.25 18.58
C LEU A 118 1.01 25.76 17.31
N SER A 119 0.32 25.81 16.18
CA SER A 119 0.98 25.97 14.89
C SER A 119 1.43 27.40 14.64
N SER A 120 2.74 27.63 14.74
CA SER A 120 3.42 28.67 13.98
C SER A 120 3.72 28.18 12.57
N TYR A 121 3.89 29.13 11.63
CA TYR A 121 4.34 28.81 10.27
C TYR A 121 5.64 27.98 10.28
N THR A 122 6.59 28.34 11.16
CA THR A 122 7.86 27.61 11.33
C THR A 122 7.63 26.16 11.73
N PHE A 123 6.78 25.91 12.73
CA PHE A 123 6.49 24.55 13.20
C PHE A 123 5.87 23.68 12.09
N GLN A 124 4.91 24.23 11.34
CA GLN A 124 4.29 23.50 10.23
C GLN A 124 5.33 23.13 9.15
N SER A 125 6.19 24.07 8.78
CA SER A 125 7.25 23.86 7.79
C SER A 125 8.24 22.79 8.24
N GLU A 126 8.66 22.80 9.51
CA GLU A 126 9.57 21.79 10.07
C GLU A 126 8.95 20.38 10.06
N VAL A 127 7.69 20.26 10.47
CA VAL A 127 6.95 18.98 10.43
C VAL A 127 6.86 18.47 8.99
N GLN A 128 6.52 19.33 8.02
CA GLN A 128 6.49 18.94 6.61
C GLN A 128 7.88 18.54 6.09
N GLY A 129 8.94 19.22 6.53
CA GLY A 129 10.33 18.87 6.22
C GLY A 129 10.69 17.45 6.69
N VAL A 130 10.29 17.08 7.91
CA VAL A 130 10.50 15.73 8.46
C VAL A 130 9.67 14.68 7.72
N ILE A 131 8.39 14.97 7.44
CA ILE A 131 7.53 14.07 6.66
C ILE A 131 8.13 13.84 5.28
N SER A 132 8.60 14.90 4.62
CA SER A 132 9.26 14.85 3.31
C SER A 132 10.53 14.00 3.34
N ALA A 133 11.38 14.15 4.37
CA ALA A 133 12.55 13.29 4.57
C ALA A 133 12.15 11.81 4.75
N CYS A 134 11.13 11.53 5.55
CA CYS A 134 10.62 10.17 5.72
C CYS A 134 10.06 9.60 4.41
N ARG A 135 9.39 10.41 3.59
CA ARG A 135 8.89 10.03 2.26
C ARG A 135 10.03 9.65 1.32
N ARG A 136 11.12 10.42 1.30
CA ARG A 136 12.33 10.08 0.50
C ARG A 136 12.91 8.74 0.91
N THR A 137 13.06 8.50 2.22
CA THR A 137 13.51 7.20 2.74
C THR A 137 12.57 6.06 2.32
N ARG A 138 11.25 6.28 2.40
CA ARG A 138 10.27 5.28 1.96
C ARG A 138 10.40 4.98 0.47
N ALA A 139 10.54 5.99 -0.37
CA ALA A 139 10.70 5.82 -1.82
C ALA A 139 11.97 5.02 -2.17
N TYR A 140 13.10 5.32 -1.51
CA TYR A 140 14.34 4.55 -1.68
C TYR A 140 14.16 3.08 -1.29
N VAL A 141 13.52 2.81 -0.15
CA VAL A 141 13.23 1.44 0.29
C VAL A 141 12.27 0.74 -0.69
N ASP A 142 11.25 1.44 -1.20
CA ASP A 142 10.31 0.89 -2.17
C ASP A 142 11.01 0.50 -3.47
N GLN A 143 11.95 1.30 -3.98
CA GLN A 143 12.76 0.96 -5.15
C GLN A 143 13.58 -0.33 -4.96
N ILE A 144 14.26 -0.47 -3.81
CA ILE A 144 15.00 -1.70 -3.48
C ILE A 144 14.04 -2.89 -3.42
N CYS A 145 12.90 -2.73 -2.74
CA CYS A 145 11.93 -3.81 -2.59
C CYS A 145 11.37 -4.26 -3.95
N ASN A 146 11.06 -3.32 -4.86
CA ASN A 146 10.57 -3.64 -6.20
C ASN A 146 11.59 -4.46 -6.99
N ASN A 147 12.88 -4.11 -6.92
CA ASN A 147 13.94 -4.88 -7.57
C ASN A 147 14.05 -6.29 -7.00
N LEU A 148 14.05 -6.42 -5.66
CA LEU A 148 14.08 -7.73 -5.00
C LEU A 148 12.85 -8.58 -5.33
N ILE A 149 11.67 -7.95 -5.40
CA ILE A 149 10.41 -8.59 -5.78
C ILE A 149 10.51 -9.19 -7.18
N ASN A 150 10.95 -8.40 -8.15
CA ASN A 150 11.05 -8.83 -9.55
C ASN A 150 12.07 -9.96 -9.75
N GLN A 151 13.08 -10.05 -8.88
CA GLN A 151 14.14 -11.06 -8.99
C GLN A 151 13.83 -12.33 -8.19
N ALA A 152 13.35 -12.19 -6.95
CA ALA A 152 13.30 -13.27 -5.98
C ALA A 152 11.89 -13.85 -5.78
N VAL A 153 10.85 -13.25 -6.38
CA VAL A 153 9.47 -13.73 -6.18
C VAL A 153 8.86 -14.16 -7.51
N THR A 154 8.28 -15.36 -7.50
CA THR A 154 7.47 -15.88 -8.61
C THR A 154 6.04 -16.03 -8.14
N ILE A 155 5.10 -15.41 -8.87
CA ILE A 155 3.66 -15.62 -8.66
C ILE A 155 3.21 -16.77 -9.54
N ILE A 156 2.44 -17.69 -8.96
CA ILE A 156 1.85 -18.83 -9.66
C ILE A 156 0.36 -18.56 -9.85
N ASP A 157 -0.20 -19.03 -10.96
CA ASP A 157 -1.61 -18.84 -11.39
C ASP A 157 -2.67 -19.09 -10.30
N HIS A 158 -2.35 -19.92 -9.31
CA HIS A 158 -3.24 -20.27 -8.20
C HIS A 158 -3.22 -19.25 -7.05
N GLY A 159 -2.59 -18.08 -7.24
CA GLY A 159 -2.54 -17.00 -6.26
C GLY A 159 -1.50 -17.20 -5.14
N TYR A 160 -0.54 -18.11 -5.34
CA TYR A 160 0.57 -18.35 -4.42
C TYR A 160 1.83 -17.62 -4.89
N ALA A 161 2.67 -17.21 -3.95
CA ALA A 161 3.99 -16.66 -4.24
C ALA A 161 5.09 -17.62 -3.78
N ILE A 162 6.13 -17.80 -4.59
CA ILE A 162 7.36 -18.47 -4.18
C ILE A 162 8.44 -17.40 -4.02
N ILE A 163 9.05 -17.34 -2.83
CA ILE A 163 10.21 -16.50 -2.55
C ILE A 163 11.46 -17.37 -2.62
N ASP A 164 12.39 -17.02 -3.50
CA ASP A 164 13.69 -17.67 -3.63
C ASP A 164 14.70 -17.01 -2.66
N LEU A 165 15.14 -17.76 -1.64
CA LEU A 165 16.04 -17.24 -0.60
C LEU A 165 17.49 -17.16 -1.06
N GLU A 166 17.87 -17.90 -2.09
CA GLU A 166 19.23 -17.84 -2.66
C GLU A 166 19.39 -16.53 -3.45
N ILE A 167 18.35 -16.15 -4.21
CA ILE A 167 18.30 -14.87 -4.92
C ILE A 167 18.12 -13.71 -3.93
N LEU A 168 17.16 -13.80 -3.00
CA LEU A 168 16.90 -12.74 -2.02
C LEU A 168 18.11 -12.48 -1.11
N ASN A 169 18.86 -13.53 -0.79
CA ASN A 169 19.98 -13.53 0.15
C ASN A 169 19.72 -12.64 1.39
N PRO A 170 18.81 -13.07 2.30
CA PRO A 170 18.35 -12.24 3.42
C PRO A 170 19.48 -11.67 4.28
N SER A 171 20.62 -12.37 4.38
CA SER A 171 21.80 -11.92 5.14
C SER A 171 22.38 -10.58 4.65
N LYS A 172 22.27 -10.27 3.35
CA LYS A 172 22.79 -9.04 2.73
C LYS A 172 21.77 -7.90 2.68
N VAL A 173 20.50 -8.19 2.98
CA VAL A 173 19.42 -7.20 2.92
C VAL A 173 19.21 -6.59 4.30
N THR A 174 19.09 -5.25 4.37
CA THR A 174 18.81 -4.54 5.62
C THR A 174 17.41 -4.84 6.15
N ASP A 175 17.23 -4.84 7.47
CA ASP A 175 15.96 -5.20 8.11
C ASP A 175 14.78 -4.33 7.64
N ILE A 176 15.01 -3.04 7.37
CA ILE A 176 13.97 -2.13 6.87
C ILE A 176 13.48 -2.55 5.48
N CYS A 177 14.38 -2.94 4.59
CA CYS A 177 14.04 -3.40 3.24
C CYS A 177 13.41 -4.79 3.30
N LEU A 178 13.99 -5.71 4.08
CA LEU A 178 13.46 -7.06 4.22
C LEU A 178 12.05 -7.03 4.83
N SER A 179 11.82 -6.24 5.88
CA SER A 179 10.49 -6.11 6.49
C SER A 179 9.46 -5.58 5.49
N LYS A 180 9.83 -4.56 4.70
CA LYS A 180 8.95 -3.99 3.68
C LYS A 180 8.69 -4.97 2.54
N PHE A 181 9.72 -5.62 2.01
CA PHE A 181 9.61 -6.66 0.98
C PHE A 181 8.60 -7.74 1.37
N VAL A 182 8.73 -8.29 2.57
CA VAL A 182 7.85 -9.36 3.04
C VAL A 182 6.43 -8.85 3.25
N ALA A 183 6.28 -7.66 3.82
CA ALA A 183 4.96 -7.06 3.99
C ALA A 183 4.24 -6.86 2.64
N LEU A 184 4.94 -6.44 1.59
CA LEU A 184 4.40 -6.32 0.23
C LEU A 184 3.98 -7.69 -0.31
N THR A 185 4.85 -8.70 -0.25
CA THR A 185 4.52 -10.06 -0.72
C THR A 185 3.29 -10.64 -0.01
N LEU A 186 3.21 -10.47 1.31
CA LEU A 186 2.07 -10.96 2.09
C LEU A 186 0.79 -10.17 1.82
N GLN A 187 0.89 -8.84 1.66
CA GLN A 187 -0.25 -7.99 1.30
C GLN A 187 -0.82 -8.38 -0.07
N TYR A 188 0.05 -8.70 -1.02
CA TYR A 188 -0.36 -9.19 -2.34
C TYR A 188 -1.06 -10.53 -2.25
N VAL A 189 -0.45 -11.54 -1.60
CA VAL A 189 -1.05 -12.87 -1.52
C VAL A 189 -2.37 -12.83 -0.75
N SER A 190 -2.41 -12.13 0.40
CA SER A 190 -3.62 -12.05 1.23
C SER A 190 -4.68 -11.10 0.70
N GLN A 191 -4.34 -10.18 -0.22
CA GLN A 191 -5.19 -9.08 -0.67
C GLN A 191 -5.71 -8.22 0.51
N ARG A 192 -4.94 -8.13 1.60
CA ARG A 192 -5.32 -7.42 2.83
C ARG A 192 -4.37 -6.27 3.12
N ASN A 193 -4.93 -5.08 3.31
CA ASN A 193 -4.19 -3.86 3.64
C ASN A 193 -3.85 -3.70 5.15
N LYS A 194 -3.60 -4.80 5.87
CA LYS A 194 -3.24 -4.72 7.30
C LYS A 194 -1.71 -4.77 7.49
N PRO A 195 -1.08 -3.72 8.06
CA PRO A 195 0.35 -3.73 8.31
C PRO A 195 0.70 -4.75 9.40
N ILE A 196 1.83 -5.43 9.22
CA ILE A 196 2.40 -6.35 10.21
C ILE A 196 3.07 -5.51 11.29
N ARG A 197 2.74 -5.75 12.56
CA ARG A 197 3.21 -4.93 13.70
C ARG A 197 3.73 -5.79 14.84
N GLY A 198 4.51 -5.15 15.71
CA GLY A 198 4.92 -5.72 16.99
C GLY A 198 5.81 -6.96 16.86
N SER A 199 5.64 -7.91 17.78
CA SER A 199 6.43 -9.14 17.86
C SER A 199 6.34 -9.99 16.59
N THR A 200 5.20 -10.01 15.90
CA THR A 200 5.02 -10.77 14.66
C THR A 200 6.00 -10.32 13.56
N SER A 201 6.29 -9.02 13.45
CA SER A 201 7.26 -8.52 12.46
C SER A 201 8.68 -9.00 12.77
N LYS A 202 9.08 -9.02 14.05
CA LYS A 202 10.39 -9.53 14.47
C LYS A 202 10.53 -11.03 14.22
N LEU A 203 9.50 -11.80 14.57
CA LEU A 203 9.46 -13.25 14.33
C LEU A 203 9.51 -13.58 12.84
N LEU A 204 8.80 -12.82 12.00
CA LEU A 204 8.80 -12.98 10.56
C LEU A 204 10.17 -12.67 9.94
N LEU A 205 10.84 -11.61 10.40
CA LEU A 205 12.21 -11.30 10.00
C LEU A 205 13.17 -12.41 10.39
N HIS A 206 13.09 -12.91 11.62
CA HIS A 206 13.89 -14.03 12.07
C HIS A 206 13.67 -15.27 11.20
N TYR A 207 12.41 -15.62 10.96
CA TYR A 207 12.00 -16.75 10.11
C TYR A 207 12.65 -16.70 8.72
N ILE A 208 12.62 -15.54 8.06
CA ILE A 208 13.15 -15.36 6.70
C ILE A 208 14.68 -15.35 6.68
N ARG A 209 15.32 -14.92 7.78
CA ARG A 209 16.78 -14.99 7.93
C ARG A 209 17.27 -16.42 8.23
N THR A 210 16.42 -17.30 8.72
CA THR A 210 16.78 -18.70 8.98
C THR A 210 16.77 -19.52 7.70
N VAL A 211 17.92 -19.59 7.03
CA VAL A 211 18.13 -20.41 5.82
C VAL A 211 18.98 -21.64 6.16
N PRO A 212 18.59 -22.87 5.77
CA PRO A 212 17.36 -23.23 5.07
C PRO A 212 16.13 -23.16 6.00
N CYS A 213 15.00 -22.72 5.45
CA CYS A 213 13.72 -22.72 6.17
C CYS A 213 13.25 -24.17 6.38
N LYS A 214 12.98 -24.54 7.64
CA LYS A 214 12.51 -25.89 8.01
C LYS A 214 11.12 -25.91 8.61
N THR A 215 10.66 -24.78 9.15
CA THR A 215 9.38 -24.65 9.84
C THR A 215 8.40 -23.85 8.99
N SER A 216 7.12 -23.90 9.37
CA SER A 216 6.09 -23.03 8.82
C SER A 216 5.80 -21.86 9.74
N PHE A 217 5.32 -20.75 9.19
CA PHE A 217 4.96 -19.55 9.93
C PHE A 217 3.66 -18.95 9.39
N THR A 218 2.78 -18.46 10.26
CA THR A 218 1.53 -17.79 9.84
C THR A 218 1.56 -16.33 10.23
N ALA A 219 1.38 -15.43 9.27
CA ALA A 219 1.30 -13.99 9.52
C ALA A 219 0.48 -13.28 8.44
N ALA A 220 -0.17 -12.17 8.83
CA ALA A 220 -0.93 -11.30 7.93
C ALA A 220 -2.06 -11.99 7.12
N GLY A 221 -2.53 -13.16 7.56
CA GLY A 221 -3.51 -13.96 6.80
C GLY A 221 -2.87 -14.90 5.77
N CYS A 222 -1.55 -14.98 5.73
CA CYS A 222 -0.81 -15.92 4.92
C CYS A 222 -0.15 -17.01 5.77
N TYR A 223 -0.01 -18.18 5.18
CA TYR A 223 0.79 -19.29 5.64
C TYR A 223 2.08 -19.34 4.80
N LEU A 224 3.23 -19.36 5.47
CA LEU A 224 4.55 -19.46 4.88
C LEU A 224 5.12 -20.83 5.22
N CYS A 225 5.61 -21.55 4.24
CA CYS A 225 6.28 -22.84 4.47
C CYS A 225 7.41 -23.08 3.46
N PRO A 226 8.33 -24.01 3.74
CA PRO A 226 9.36 -24.40 2.77
C PRO A 226 8.71 -24.99 1.51
N ALA A 227 9.11 -24.51 0.33
CA ALA A 227 8.55 -25.04 -0.91
C ALA A 227 8.94 -26.51 -1.09
N PRO A 228 8.04 -27.39 -1.58
CA PRO A 228 8.35 -28.78 -1.80
C PRO A 228 9.61 -28.96 -2.66
N ARG A 229 10.45 -29.94 -2.31
CA ARG A 229 11.71 -30.27 -3.03
C ARG A 229 12.77 -29.17 -3.06
N SER A 230 12.57 -28.03 -2.40
CA SER A 230 13.57 -26.94 -2.32
C SER A 230 14.65 -27.13 -1.25
N ARG A 231 14.52 -28.14 -0.38
CA ARG A 231 15.37 -28.31 0.82
C ARG A 231 15.42 -27.07 1.74
N GLY A 232 14.42 -26.19 1.64
CA GLY A 232 14.31 -24.96 2.44
C GLY A 232 14.99 -23.74 1.85
N THR A 233 15.42 -23.77 0.58
CA THR A 233 15.96 -22.59 -0.14
C THR A 233 14.86 -21.71 -0.74
N LYS A 234 13.61 -22.18 -0.79
CA LYS A 234 12.47 -21.40 -1.26
C LYS A 234 11.34 -21.44 -0.25
N ILE A 235 10.63 -20.32 -0.10
CA ILE A 235 9.44 -20.20 0.75
C ILE A 235 8.21 -20.11 -0.14
N LEU A 236 7.26 -21.00 0.06
CA LEU A 236 5.92 -20.88 -0.47
C LEU A 236 5.09 -19.99 0.46
N VAL A 237 4.39 -19.02 -0.11
CA VAL A 237 3.48 -18.11 0.58
C VAL A 237 2.08 -18.29 -0.01
N CYS A 238 1.14 -18.69 0.84
CA CYS A 238 -0.25 -18.89 0.46
C CYS A 238 -1.22 -18.23 1.44
N CYS A 239 -2.47 -18.00 1.01
CA CYS A 239 -3.54 -17.61 1.92
C CYS A 239 -3.79 -18.72 2.96
N SER A 240 -3.90 -18.36 4.24
CA SER A 240 -4.15 -19.32 5.32
C SER A 240 -5.57 -19.91 5.25
N VAL A 241 -5.70 -21.22 5.54
CA VAL A 241 -6.89 -22.09 5.33
C VAL A 241 -8.12 -21.74 6.20
N ASN A 242 -7.99 -20.82 7.16
CA ASN A 242 -9.17 -20.20 7.82
C ASN A 242 -9.82 -19.09 6.96
N CYS A 243 -9.49 -19.05 5.67
CA CYS A 243 -10.24 -18.38 4.61
C CYS A 243 -11.08 -19.42 3.87
N PRO A 244 -12.33 -19.13 3.46
CA PRO A 244 -13.18 -20.11 2.80
C PRO A 244 -12.49 -20.66 1.55
N GLN A 245 -12.05 -21.91 1.61
CA GLN A 245 -11.63 -22.67 0.44
C GLN A 245 -12.88 -23.13 -0.30
N ASN A 246 -12.96 -22.86 -1.60
CA ASN A 246 -13.87 -23.60 -2.47
C ASN A 246 -13.11 -24.77 -3.09
N SER A 247 -13.65 -25.96 -2.83
CA SER A 247 -13.26 -27.24 -3.39
C SER A 247 -13.73 -27.35 -4.84
N LYS A 248 -12.95 -28.12 -5.62
CA LYS A 248 -13.08 -28.47 -7.05
C LYS A 248 -12.32 -27.55 -8.02
N ILE A 249 -11.11 -28.02 -8.32
CA ILE A 249 -10.26 -27.61 -9.44
C ILE A 249 -10.66 -28.49 -10.62
N GLU A 250 -11.15 -27.89 -11.71
CA GLU A 250 -11.07 -28.49 -13.04
C GLU A 250 -10.22 -27.58 -13.93
N LEU A 251 -9.18 -28.18 -14.53
CA LEU A 251 -8.28 -27.54 -15.47
C LEU A 251 -9.05 -27.10 -16.72
N ILE A 252 -9.01 -25.81 -17.03
CA ILE A 252 -9.18 -25.35 -18.42
C ILE A 252 -8.14 -24.26 -18.69
N CYS A 253 -7.07 -24.63 -19.38
CA CYS A 253 -6.21 -23.68 -20.08
C CYS A 253 -6.93 -23.13 -21.31
N PRO A 254 -6.73 -21.84 -21.62
CA PRO A 254 -6.57 -21.44 -23.01
C PRO A 254 -5.14 -20.93 -23.24
N ARG A 255 -4.44 -21.58 -24.17
CA ARG A 255 -3.40 -20.91 -24.95
C ARG A 255 -4.04 -19.71 -25.65
N ILE A 256 -3.31 -18.61 -25.83
CA ILE A 256 -3.09 -17.91 -27.13
C ILE A 256 -2.49 -16.51 -26.86
N ASN A 257 -1.33 -16.31 -27.49
CA ASN A 257 -0.74 -15.13 -28.12
C ASN A 257 -1.25 -13.72 -27.79
N GLY A 258 -0.27 -12.81 -27.72
CA GLY A 258 -0.41 -11.47 -28.29
C GLY A 258 -0.44 -10.37 -27.24
N GLU A 259 0.58 -9.52 -27.32
CA GLU A 259 0.75 -8.24 -26.64
C GLU A 259 -0.58 -7.50 -26.39
N GLN A 260 -0.90 -7.25 -25.11
CA GLN A 260 -1.77 -6.14 -24.75
C GLN A 260 -1.04 -5.31 -23.69
N LYS A 261 -0.36 -4.24 -24.16
CA LYS A 261 0.01 -3.11 -23.31
C LYS A 261 -1.27 -2.54 -22.71
N GLN A 262 -1.26 -2.36 -21.39
CA GLN A 262 -2.32 -1.70 -20.63
C GLN A 262 -2.44 -0.25 -21.11
N ASN A 263 -3.57 0.14 -21.70
CA ASN A 263 -3.87 1.54 -22.02
C ASN A 263 -4.49 2.20 -20.78
N PHE A 264 -3.69 2.95 -20.03
CA PHE A 264 -4.21 3.94 -19.08
C PHE A 264 -4.68 5.18 -19.87
N PRO A 265 -5.69 5.94 -19.39
CA PRO A 265 -6.03 7.21 -20.01
C PRO A 265 -4.84 8.17 -19.88
N THR A 266 -4.33 8.67 -21.00
CA THR A 266 -3.15 9.56 -21.10
C THR A 266 -3.24 10.76 -20.15
N GLU A 267 -4.45 11.29 -19.90
CA GLU A 267 -4.69 12.40 -18.99
C GLU A 267 -4.37 12.05 -17.53
N LEU A 268 -4.65 10.82 -17.07
CA LEU A 268 -4.36 10.42 -15.68
C LEU A 268 -2.87 10.23 -15.45
N GLU A 269 -2.16 9.64 -16.41
CA GLU A 269 -0.70 9.55 -16.36
C GLU A 269 -0.09 10.96 -16.32
N GLN A 270 -0.65 11.90 -17.09
CA GLN A 270 -0.25 13.29 -17.07
C GLN A 270 -0.58 13.98 -15.74
N PHE A 271 -1.74 13.75 -15.13
CA PHE A 271 -2.05 14.25 -13.77
C PHE A 271 -1.11 13.69 -12.70
N ILE A 272 -0.76 12.41 -12.78
CA ILE A 272 0.21 11.79 -11.87
C ILE A 272 1.61 12.35 -12.13
N ALA A 273 1.98 12.61 -13.39
CA ALA A 273 3.23 13.24 -13.77
C ALA A 273 3.31 14.71 -13.34
N ASP A 274 2.24 15.47 -13.47
CA ASP A 274 2.17 16.88 -13.07
C ASP A 274 2.18 17.00 -11.54
N GLY A 275 1.53 16.06 -10.83
CA GLY A 275 1.69 15.90 -9.38
C GLY A 275 3.14 15.63 -8.94
N LYS A 276 3.98 15.03 -9.82
CA LYS A 276 5.45 14.89 -9.59
C LYS A 276 6.20 16.21 -9.77
N SER A 277 5.67 17.19 -10.51
CA SER A 277 6.33 18.49 -10.70
C SER A 277 6.17 19.42 -9.50
N TYR A 278 5.09 19.26 -8.73
CA TYR A 278 4.82 20.06 -7.52
C TYR A 278 5.32 19.40 -6.22
N SER A 279 5.66 18.11 -6.25
CA SER A 279 6.18 17.36 -5.11
C SER A 279 7.59 16.85 -5.41
N ASN A 280 8.56 17.09 -4.52
CA ASN A 280 9.96 16.68 -4.70
C ASN A 280 10.11 15.26 -5.32
N HIS A 281 10.45 15.22 -6.61
CA HIS A 281 10.95 14.14 -7.48
C HIS A 281 10.85 12.66 -7.05
N PHE A 282 9.83 12.16 -6.35
CA PHE A 282 9.76 10.73 -5.99
C PHE A 282 8.32 10.22 -5.77
N VAL A 283 7.36 10.67 -6.59
CA VAL A 283 6.06 9.99 -6.68
C VAL A 283 6.20 8.84 -7.69
N PRO A 284 6.05 7.57 -7.27
CA PRO A 284 6.05 6.44 -8.21
C PRO A 284 4.94 6.64 -9.23
N ASP A 285 5.26 6.43 -10.51
CA ASP A 285 4.29 6.45 -11.59
C ASP A 285 3.13 5.47 -11.32
N ALA A 286 1.95 5.68 -11.91
CA ALA A 286 0.88 4.67 -11.83
C ALA A 286 1.38 3.30 -12.33
N SER A 287 2.28 3.33 -13.33
CA SER A 287 3.00 2.17 -13.82
C SER A 287 4.04 1.62 -12.82
N ASP A 288 4.65 2.45 -11.96
CA ASP A 288 5.60 2.02 -10.92
C ASP A 288 4.93 1.41 -9.68
N VAL A 289 3.61 1.58 -9.54
CA VAL A 289 2.79 0.83 -8.55
C VAL A 289 2.51 -0.57 -9.10
N HIS A 290 3.56 -1.30 -9.47
CA HIS A 290 3.46 -2.69 -9.85
C HIS A 290 3.50 -3.59 -8.61
N PHE A 291 2.34 -4.13 -8.26
CA PHE A 291 2.29 -5.39 -7.53
C PHE A 291 2.34 -6.53 -8.55
N PHE A 292 3.34 -7.40 -8.38
CA PHE A 292 3.72 -8.55 -9.23
C PHE A 292 2.88 -8.76 -10.50
N ARG A 293 3.51 -8.58 -11.67
CA ARG A 293 2.92 -9.03 -12.93
C ARG A 293 2.87 -10.56 -12.90
N CYS A 294 1.68 -11.14 -13.04
CA CYS A 294 1.56 -12.56 -13.37
C CYS A 294 2.25 -12.78 -14.71
N ILE A 295 3.18 -13.74 -14.77
CA ILE A 295 3.83 -14.19 -16.01
C ILE A 295 2.93 -15.22 -16.67
#